data_AF-B8C4G3-F1
#
_entry.id   AF-B8C4G3-F1
#
_cell.length_a   1.000
_cell.length_b   1.000
_cell.length_c   1.000
_cell.angle_alpha   90.00
_cell.angle_beta   90.00
_cell.angle_gamma   90.00
#
_symmetry.space_group_name_H-M   'P 1'
#
loop_
_entity.id
_entity.type
_entity.pdbx_description
1 polymer ?
#
loop_
_entity_poly.entity_id
_entity_poly.type
_entity_poly.pdbx_seq_one_letter_code
_entity_poly.pdbx_strand_id
1 'polypeptide(L)'
;MSGAGQRSDKVSGQATLLALWKGGGDAVGHSVASRKRIRDAASFKSSSSSNTAVAPLFQAKRKAALPQWENSSLLNAPMLLLRSTIGGTKSSQRKATRETLASLSDWDDNVTFTAFGKQCKMRRRICQYSTGGAISYSYSGLKDVVAPEFPRALYDIKCQVEDLLLDHITNGLDTDGGTANLKKNRTIAPEFVNLLKTINNEKKNGQRRTEIFNYCLLNHYRSGEEYMSYHTDDESSLDPHSPIASVSLGVARNFDIRQRKMKGSDGRRPRLARISLGDGDLLLMFPPMQDHYEHAVPIEKRVVGDRINLTFRRIVTK
;
A
#
# COMPACT_ATOMS: atom_id res chain seq x y z
N MET A 1 -1.42 -67.64 -15.48
CA MET A 1 -0.34 -67.57 -16.48
C MET A 1 0.08 -66.10 -16.53
N SER A 2 1.01 -65.68 -15.67
CA SER A 2 2.48 -65.62 -15.84
C SER A 2 2.91 -64.38 -16.65
N GLY A 3 3.80 -63.48 -16.23
CA GLY A 3 4.69 -63.32 -15.06
C GLY A 3 5.01 -61.81 -14.90
N ALA A 4 5.45 -61.26 -13.77
CA ALA A 4 6.57 -61.56 -12.86
C ALA A 4 7.97 -61.17 -13.39
N GLY A 5 8.67 -60.35 -12.58
CA GLY A 5 10.08 -59.91 -12.70
C GLY A 5 10.21 -58.43 -12.30
N GLN A 6 10.36 -57.99 -11.04
CA GLN A 6 11.32 -58.25 -9.94
C GLN A 6 12.79 -57.81 -10.17
N ARG A 7 13.18 -56.82 -9.33
CA ARG A 7 14.50 -56.57 -8.66
C ARG A 7 15.67 -56.11 -9.56
N SER A 8 16.63 -55.28 -9.12
CA SER A 8 17.25 -55.09 -7.80
C SER A 8 18.05 -53.77 -7.66
N ASP A 9 18.07 -53.21 -6.44
CA ASP A 9 19.24 -52.73 -5.61
C ASP A 9 20.27 -51.76 -6.22
N LYS A 10 20.56 -50.54 -5.70
CA LYS A 10 21.08 -50.03 -4.39
C LYS A 10 22.43 -49.32 -4.64
N VAL A 11 22.93 -48.62 -3.60
CA VAL A 11 24.26 -47.99 -3.38
C VAL A 11 24.18 -46.45 -3.51
N SER A 12 23.87 -45.72 -2.43
CA SER A 12 24.66 -45.33 -1.23
C SER A 12 25.51 -44.07 -1.44
N GLY A 13 25.38 -43.12 -0.52
CA GLY A 13 26.24 -41.93 -0.43
C GLY A 13 25.77 -40.94 0.63
N GLN A 14 25.96 -41.29 1.91
CA GLN A 14 25.95 -40.33 3.01
C GLN A 14 27.22 -39.47 2.95
N ALA A 15 27.11 -38.18 3.27
CA ALA A 15 28.20 -37.42 3.89
C ALA A 15 27.64 -36.23 4.68
N THR A 16 27.63 -36.41 5.99
CA THR A 16 27.50 -35.40 7.05
C THR A 16 28.71 -34.46 7.03
N LEU A 17 28.53 -33.17 7.31
CA LEU A 17 29.62 -32.34 7.86
C LEU A 17 29.07 -31.26 8.81
N LEU A 18 29.24 -31.58 10.09
CA LEU A 18 29.19 -30.71 11.27
C LEU A 18 30.64 -30.27 11.55
N ALA A 19 30.86 -28.98 11.81
CA ALA A 19 32.05 -28.40 12.46
C ALA A 19 31.77 -26.90 12.65
N LEU A 20 32.18 -26.19 13.71
CA LEU A 20 32.75 -26.50 15.01
C LEU A 20 32.71 -25.18 15.81
N TRP A 21 32.54 -25.27 17.11
CA TRP A 21 32.63 -24.17 18.08
C TRP A 21 34.04 -24.12 18.69
N LYS A 22 34.56 -22.90 18.93
CA LYS A 22 35.56 -22.44 19.95
C LYS A 22 35.90 -20.97 19.57
N GLY A 23 36.01 -19.95 20.41
CA GLY A 23 36.07 -19.78 21.86
C GLY A 23 36.83 -18.47 22.15
N GLY A 24 36.55 -17.81 23.28
CA GLY A 24 37.24 -16.60 23.79
C GLY A 24 36.35 -15.35 23.74
N GLY A 25 35.94 -14.69 24.83
CA GLY A 25 36.53 -14.56 26.16
C GLY A 25 37.17 -13.19 26.28
N ASP A 26 36.50 -12.24 26.96
CA ASP A 26 37.10 -11.35 27.97
C ASP A 26 36.05 -10.41 28.58
N ALA A 27 36.26 -10.13 29.87
CA ALA A 27 35.35 -9.51 30.81
C ALA A 27 35.91 -8.17 31.33
N VAL A 28 35.11 -7.52 32.19
CA VAL A 28 35.46 -6.46 33.17
C VAL A 28 35.53 -5.03 32.58
N GLY A 29 34.94 -3.98 33.16
CA GLY A 29 34.19 -3.82 34.41
C GLY A 29 33.72 -2.36 34.62
N HIS A 30 32.78 -2.23 35.55
CA HIS A 30 32.41 -1.11 36.43
C HIS A 30 32.62 0.37 36.02
N SER A 31 31.57 1.19 36.21
CA SER A 31 31.49 2.11 37.37
C SER A 31 30.25 3.02 37.33
N VAL A 32 29.72 3.29 38.51
CA VAL A 32 28.52 4.06 38.88
C VAL A 32 28.95 5.38 39.53
N ALA A 33 28.30 6.50 39.21
CA ALA A 33 27.96 7.64 40.13
C ALA A 33 27.36 8.79 39.28
N SER A 34 26.16 9.34 39.47
CA SER A 34 25.48 9.95 40.63
C SER A 34 25.99 11.32 41.11
N ARG A 35 25.07 12.32 40.99
CA ARG A 35 24.94 13.61 41.74
C ARG A 35 25.96 14.69 41.31
N LYS A 36 25.68 16.00 41.35
CA LYS A 36 24.74 16.81 42.15
C LYS A 36 24.59 18.21 41.52
N ARG A 37 23.44 18.84 41.79
CA ARG A 37 23.13 20.26 41.53
C ARG A 37 24.09 21.18 42.28
N ILE A 38 24.41 22.34 41.69
CA ILE A 38 24.69 23.57 42.45
C ILE A 38 23.87 24.70 41.80
N ARG A 39 23.02 25.28 42.64
CA ARG A 39 22.37 26.58 42.45
C ARG A 39 23.37 27.63 42.91
N ASP A 40 23.51 28.73 42.20
CA ASP A 40 23.89 30.00 42.82
C ASP A 40 23.05 31.12 42.22
N ALA A 41 22.41 31.86 43.13
CA ALA A 41 21.67 33.07 42.88
C ALA A 41 22.46 34.22 43.49
N ALA A 42 22.68 35.30 42.75
CA ALA A 42 23.10 36.58 43.32
C ALA A 42 22.70 37.78 42.45
N SER A 43 21.78 38.57 43.03
CA SER A 43 21.63 40.03 43.00
C SER A 43 21.77 40.83 41.69
N PHE A 44 20.62 41.27 41.20
CA PHE A 44 20.22 42.67 40.97
C PHE A 44 21.29 43.78 41.12
N LYS A 45 21.56 44.50 40.02
CA LYS A 45 21.79 45.96 40.00
C LYS A 45 21.19 46.56 38.72
N SER A 46 20.47 47.65 38.92
CA SER A 46 19.75 48.46 37.94
C SER A 46 20.65 49.47 37.23
N SER A 47 20.46 49.68 35.92
CA SER A 47 20.46 51.02 35.30
C SER A 47 20.15 50.99 33.80
N SER A 48 19.09 51.73 33.45
CA SER A 48 18.90 52.57 32.25
C SER A 48 19.07 52.02 30.82
N SER A 49 17.91 52.03 30.15
CA SER A 49 17.66 52.51 28.78
C SER A 49 18.38 51.86 27.59
N SER A 50 17.67 50.94 26.93
CA SER A 50 17.70 50.84 25.47
C SER A 50 16.31 50.47 24.94
N ASN A 51 15.78 51.35 24.08
CA ASN A 51 14.59 51.10 23.28
C ASN A 51 14.80 49.81 22.48
N THR A 52 14.05 48.75 22.81
CA THR A 52 13.94 47.59 21.93
C THR A 52 12.47 47.43 21.57
N ALA A 53 12.13 47.84 20.35
CA ALA A 53 10.82 47.61 19.78
C ALA A 53 10.54 46.11 19.78
N VAL A 54 9.56 45.68 20.56
CA VAL A 54 9.06 44.30 20.55
C VAL A 54 8.23 44.16 19.27
N ALA A 55 8.86 43.69 18.19
CA ALA A 55 8.14 43.30 16.99
C ALA A 55 7.12 42.21 17.37
N PRO A 56 5.84 42.32 16.98
CA PRO A 56 4.89 41.26 17.22
C PRO A 56 5.37 40.02 16.47
N LEU A 57 5.64 38.95 17.21
CA LEU A 57 5.95 37.64 16.67
C LEU A 57 4.67 37.12 16.01
N PHE A 58 4.42 37.55 14.77
CA PHE A 58 3.45 36.92 13.89
C PHE A 58 3.90 35.47 13.71
N GLN A 59 3.31 34.55 14.47
CA GLN A 59 3.27 33.15 14.09
C GLN A 59 2.49 33.08 12.78
N ALA A 60 3.20 33.22 11.67
CA ALA A 60 2.71 32.75 10.39
C ALA A 60 2.34 31.29 10.60
N LYS A 61 1.04 30.99 10.67
CA LYS A 61 0.55 29.61 10.53
C LYS A 61 1.19 29.12 9.25
N ARG A 62 2.19 28.23 9.35
CA ARG A 62 2.71 27.52 8.18
C ARG A 62 1.49 26.90 7.52
N LYS A 63 1.08 27.40 6.35
CA LYS A 63 0.13 26.70 5.50
C LYS A 63 0.70 25.29 5.38
N ALA A 64 -0.08 24.28 5.79
CA ALA A 64 0.33 22.91 5.62
C ALA A 64 0.71 22.74 4.14
N ALA A 65 1.94 22.30 3.88
CA ALA A 65 2.37 22.03 2.52
C ALA A 65 1.39 21.03 1.92
N LEU A 66 0.93 21.30 0.69
CA LEU A 66 0.07 20.37 -0.02
C LEU A 66 0.77 19.00 -0.13
N PRO A 67 0.03 17.88 -0.04
CA PRO A 67 0.60 16.57 -0.21
C PRO A 67 1.38 16.48 -1.54
N GLN A 68 2.65 16.09 -1.48
CA GLN A 68 3.51 16.00 -2.66
C GLN A 68 3.53 14.57 -3.21
N TRP A 69 3.14 14.42 -4.48
CA TRP A 69 3.20 13.15 -5.17
C TRP A 69 4.65 12.78 -5.55
N GLU A 70 5.08 11.59 -5.13
CA GLU A 70 6.32 10.94 -5.53
C GLU A 70 6.10 10.12 -6.79
N ASN A 71 6.91 10.34 -7.83
CA ASN A 71 6.88 9.50 -9.03
C ASN A 71 7.67 8.21 -8.77
N SER A 72 6.98 7.07 -8.76
CA SER A 72 7.58 5.74 -8.59
C SER A 72 7.48 4.88 -9.86
N SER A 73 7.26 5.51 -11.02
CA SER A 73 6.94 4.82 -12.26
C SER A 73 8.10 3.96 -12.78
N LEU A 74 7.76 2.82 -13.38
CA LEU A 74 8.65 2.03 -14.23
C LEU A 74 8.20 2.17 -15.69
N LEU A 75 9.02 1.70 -16.64
CA LEU A 75 8.64 1.64 -18.05
C LEU A 75 7.34 0.84 -18.21
N ASN A 76 6.29 1.41 -18.80
CA ASN A 76 4.95 0.79 -18.94
C ASN A 76 4.27 0.45 -17.59
N ALA A 77 4.73 1.03 -16.48
CA ALA A 77 4.02 1.02 -15.21
C ALA A 77 4.08 2.40 -14.54
N PRO A 78 3.35 3.38 -15.09
CA PRO A 78 2.88 4.55 -14.36
C PRO A 78 2.51 4.30 -12.89
N MET A 79 3.24 4.92 -11.96
CA MET A 79 2.93 4.86 -10.53
C MET A 79 3.19 6.18 -9.83
N LEU A 80 2.25 6.58 -8.98
CA LEU A 80 2.34 7.75 -8.12
C LEU A 80 2.13 7.35 -6.67
N LEU A 81 2.91 7.93 -5.77
CA LEU A 81 2.90 7.60 -4.35
C LEU A 81 2.72 8.87 -3.53
N LEU A 82 1.81 8.81 -2.57
CA LEU A 82 1.55 9.89 -1.63
C LEU A 82 1.76 9.37 -0.21
N ARG A 83 2.58 10.06 0.57
CA ARG A 83 2.98 9.60 1.90
C ARG A 83 2.05 10.08 2.99
N SER A 84 1.71 9.18 3.91
CA SER A 84 1.07 9.49 5.21
C SER A 84 -0.12 10.45 5.15
N THR A 85 -0.92 10.37 4.09
CA THR A 85 -2.00 11.34 3.80
C THR A 85 -3.38 10.78 4.15
N ILE A 86 -3.58 9.46 4.04
CA ILE A 86 -4.88 8.81 4.22
C ILE A 86 -5.12 8.44 5.69
N GLY A 87 -6.37 8.59 6.15
CA GLY A 87 -6.78 8.18 7.51
C GLY A 87 -6.48 9.21 8.61
N GLY A 88 -6.22 10.46 8.24
CA GLY A 88 -6.00 11.58 9.14
C GLY A 88 -4.54 12.04 9.24
N THR A 89 -4.35 13.25 9.76
CA THR A 89 -3.03 13.91 9.83
C THR A 89 -2.17 13.35 10.97
N LYS A 90 -2.81 12.78 12.00
CA LYS A 90 -2.12 12.21 13.17
C LYS A 90 -2.11 10.68 13.09
N SER A 91 -1.01 10.07 13.52
CA SER A 91 -0.89 8.61 13.62
C SER A 91 -1.96 7.98 14.52
N SER A 92 -2.42 8.69 15.57
CA SER A 92 -3.52 8.20 16.41
C SER A 92 -4.86 8.06 15.66
N GLN A 93 -5.14 8.95 14.70
CA GLN A 93 -6.36 8.88 13.87
C GLN A 93 -6.28 7.71 12.91
N ARG A 94 -5.11 7.49 12.28
CA ARG A 94 -4.87 6.33 11.42
C ARG A 94 -4.95 5.02 12.18
N LYS A 95 -4.43 5.00 13.42
CA LYS A 95 -4.58 3.86 14.33
C LYS A 95 -6.05 3.55 14.62
N ALA A 96 -6.84 4.55 15.02
CA ALA A 96 -8.28 4.37 15.29
C ALA A 96 -9.05 3.90 14.03
N THR A 97 -8.69 4.44 12.86
CA THR A 97 -9.25 4.03 11.56
C THR A 97 -8.92 2.57 11.27
N ARG A 98 -7.65 2.16 11.44
CA ARG A 98 -7.20 0.78 11.27
C ARG A 98 -7.92 -0.17 12.23
N GLU A 99 -8.07 0.20 13.50
CA GLU A 99 -8.78 -0.61 14.50
C GLU A 99 -10.25 -0.81 14.13
N THR A 100 -10.91 0.25 13.66
CA THR A 100 -12.29 0.17 13.14
C THR A 100 -12.40 -0.77 11.95
N LEU A 101 -11.46 -0.73 11.01
CA LEU A 101 -11.43 -1.64 9.86
C LEU A 101 -11.09 -3.08 10.26
N ALA A 102 -10.21 -3.26 11.25
CA ALA A 102 -9.85 -4.59 11.78
C ALA A 102 -11.04 -5.27 12.47
N SER A 103 -11.98 -4.50 13.03
CA SER A 103 -13.19 -5.00 13.70
C SER A 103 -14.38 -5.30 12.79
N LEU A 104 -14.25 -5.11 11.47
CA LEU A 104 -15.31 -5.47 10.52
C LEU A 104 -15.66 -6.97 10.63
N SER A 105 -16.93 -7.32 10.51
CA SER A 105 -17.39 -8.71 10.64
C SER A 105 -17.08 -9.59 9.42
N ASP A 106 -16.84 -8.98 8.26
CA ASP A 106 -16.75 -9.68 6.97
C ASP A 106 -15.38 -10.30 6.66
N TRP A 107 -14.43 -10.25 7.59
CA TRP A 107 -13.10 -10.83 7.40
C TRP A 107 -13.14 -12.36 7.31
N ASP A 108 -12.61 -12.89 6.21
CA ASP A 108 -12.41 -14.33 6.01
C ASP A 108 -10.93 -14.72 6.15
N ASP A 109 -10.69 -15.69 7.04
CA ASP A 109 -9.38 -16.25 7.37
C ASP A 109 -9.14 -17.60 6.69
N ASN A 110 -10.13 -18.17 6.01
CA ASN A 110 -10.16 -19.55 5.53
C ASN A 110 -10.24 -19.64 4.01
N VAL A 111 -9.98 -18.54 3.31
CA VAL A 111 -9.92 -18.53 1.85
C VAL A 111 -8.83 -19.48 1.35
N THR A 112 -9.24 -20.43 0.53
CA THR A 112 -8.34 -21.36 -0.15
C THR A 112 -8.37 -21.16 -1.66
N PHE A 113 -7.24 -21.42 -2.31
CA PHE A 113 -7.08 -21.31 -3.74
C PHE A 113 -6.26 -22.48 -4.27
N THR A 114 -6.44 -22.83 -5.53
CA THR A 114 -5.67 -23.89 -6.17
C THR A 114 -4.44 -23.31 -6.84
N ALA A 115 -3.25 -23.78 -6.46
CA ALA A 115 -1.99 -23.46 -7.13
C ALA A 115 -1.24 -24.75 -7.43
N PHE A 116 -0.82 -24.94 -8.69
CA PHE A 116 -0.11 -26.15 -9.15
C PHE A 116 -0.85 -27.46 -8.81
N GLY A 117 -2.18 -27.47 -8.93
CA GLY A 117 -3.01 -28.64 -8.61
C GLY A 117 -3.16 -28.94 -7.11
N LYS A 118 -2.65 -28.10 -6.22
CA LYS A 118 -2.78 -28.25 -4.76
C LYS A 118 -3.62 -27.13 -4.18
N GLN A 119 -4.45 -27.47 -3.19
CA GLN A 119 -5.21 -26.48 -2.42
C GLN A 119 -4.27 -25.80 -1.42
N CYS A 120 -4.20 -24.47 -1.50
CA CYS A 120 -3.37 -23.61 -0.68
C CYS A 120 -4.28 -22.67 0.11
N LYS A 121 -3.94 -22.41 1.37
CA LYS A 121 -4.63 -21.41 2.20
C LYS A 121 -4.00 -20.03 1.98
N MET A 122 -4.82 -19.00 1.81
CA MET A 122 -4.33 -17.62 1.78
C MET A 122 -3.71 -17.25 3.13
N ARG A 123 -2.53 -16.63 3.10
CA ARG A 123 -1.74 -16.28 4.30
C ARG A 123 -1.97 -14.83 4.71
N ARG A 124 -3.24 -14.44 4.79
CA ARG A 124 -3.77 -13.14 5.23
C ARG A 124 -5.29 -13.22 5.33
N ARG A 125 -5.93 -12.33 6.09
CA ARG A 125 -7.39 -12.19 6.08
C ARG A 125 -7.80 -11.31 4.92
N ILE A 126 -8.96 -11.57 4.31
CA ILE A 126 -9.52 -10.70 3.28
C ILE A 126 -11.00 -10.40 3.54
N CYS A 127 -11.45 -9.24 3.10
CA CYS A 127 -12.87 -8.93 2.94
C CYS A 127 -13.03 -7.95 1.77
N GLN A 128 -14.25 -7.74 1.32
CA GLN A 128 -14.53 -6.94 0.13
C GLN A 128 -15.82 -6.15 0.28
N TYR A 129 -15.87 -4.99 -0.36
CA TYR A 129 -17.04 -4.12 -0.36
C TYR A 129 -17.22 -3.48 -1.74
N SER A 130 -18.46 -3.16 -2.09
CA SER A 130 -18.81 -2.52 -3.35
C SER A 130 -19.88 -1.45 -3.20
N THR A 131 -19.93 -0.52 -4.14
CA THR A 131 -21.02 0.46 -4.24
C THR A 131 -22.31 -0.26 -4.61
N GLY A 132 -23.37 -0.03 -3.85
CA GLY A 132 -24.68 -0.67 -4.02
C GLY A 132 -24.76 -2.10 -3.48
N GLY A 133 -23.67 -2.67 -2.98
CA GLY A 133 -23.65 -4.03 -2.42
C GLY A 133 -23.94 -5.15 -3.42
N ALA A 134 -23.78 -4.90 -4.73
CA ALA A 134 -24.28 -5.78 -5.79
C ALA A 134 -23.18 -6.27 -6.76
N ILE A 135 -21.93 -5.87 -6.57
CA ILE A 135 -20.85 -6.29 -7.46
C ILE A 135 -20.32 -7.65 -7.00
N SER A 136 -20.48 -8.65 -7.86
CA SER A 136 -19.79 -9.94 -7.73
C SER A 136 -18.39 -9.82 -8.33
N TYR A 137 -17.37 -10.19 -7.57
CA TYR A 137 -15.99 -10.22 -8.04
C TYR A 137 -15.39 -11.62 -7.86
N SER A 138 -14.78 -12.12 -8.92
CA SER A 138 -14.01 -13.37 -8.89
C SER A 138 -12.54 -13.02 -8.64
N TYR A 139 -11.93 -13.68 -7.66
CA TYR A 139 -10.54 -13.42 -7.28
C TYR A 139 -9.84 -14.70 -6.84
N SER A 140 -8.77 -15.07 -7.56
CA SER A 140 -7.78 -16.07 -7.13
C SER A 140 -8.36 -17.27 -6.36
N GLY A 141 -9.29 -18.00 -6.99
CA GLY A 141 -9.94 -19.19 -6.42
C GLY A 141 -11.34 -18.95 -5.82
N LEU A 142 -11.71 -17.71 -5.53
CA LEU A 142 -13.07 -17.30 -5.21
C LEU A 142 -13.82 -16.93 -6.51
N LYS A 143 -15.04 -17.44 -6.67
CA LYS A 143 -15.92 -17.10 -7.79
C LYS A 143 -17.19 -16.47 -7.26
N ASP A 144 -17.63 -15.41 -7.93
CA ASP A 144 -18.93 -14.76 -7.74
C ASP A 144 -19.24 -14.35 -6.29
N VAL A 145 -18.21 -13.90 -5.56
CA VAL A 145 -18.42 -13.42 -4.18
C VAL A 145 -19.06 -12.04 -4.26
N VAL A 146 -20.27 -11.93 -3.73
CA VAL A 146 -21.01 -10.66 -3.64
C VAL A 146 -20.36 -9.79 -2.58
N ALA A 147 -19.92 -8.59 -2.96
CA ALA A 147 -19.32 -7.64 -2.04
C ALA A 147 -20.39 -6.74 -1.41
N PRO A 148 -20.59 -6.74 -0.08
CA PRO A 148 -21.55 -5.88 0.61
C PRO A 148 -21.27 -4.38 0.43
N GLU A 149 -22.23 -3.55 0.84
CA GLU A 149 -22.10 -2.08 0.78
C GLU A 149 -20.91 -1.57 1.61
N PHE A 150 -20.28 -0.49 1.16
CA PHE A 150 -19.18 0.13 1.89
C PHE A 150 -19.56 0.52 3.34
N PRO A 151 -18.87 0.01 4.37
CA PRO A 151 -19.03 0.51 5.73
C PRO A 151 -18.51 1.93 5.81
N ARG A 152 -19.07 2.72 6.73
CA ARG A 152 -18.83 4.18 6.76
C ARG A 152 -17.35 4.57 6.78
N ALA A 153 -16.56 3.92 7.63
CA ALA A 153 -15.12 4.20 7.74
C ALA A 153 -14.36 3.94 6.42
N LEU A 154 -14.74 2.90 5.68
CA LEU A 154 -14.13 2.59 4.38
C LEU A 154 -14.61 3.56 3.30
N TYR A 155 -15.90 3.93 3.31
CA TYR A 155 -16.47 4.91 2.40
C TYR A 155 -15.80 6.29 2.56
N ASP A 156 -15.54 6.73 3.79
CA ASP A 156 -14.86 8.01 4.04
C ASP A 156 -13.42 8.01 3.48
N ILE A 157 -12.69 6.89 3.60
CA ILE A 157 -11.37 6.73 2.97
C ILE A 157 -11.47 6.74 1.45
N LYS A 158 -12.45 6.01 0.88
CA LYS A 158 -12.71 6.01 -0.56
C LYS A 158 -12.89 7.45 -1.07
N CYS A 159 -13.76 8.24 -0.44
CA CYS A 159 -13.96 9.63 -0.80
C CYS A 159 -12.67 10.45 -0.69
N GLN A 160 -11.86 10.23 0.35
CA GLN A 160 -10.59 10.93 0.50
C GLN A 160 -9.63 10.63 -0.65
N VAL A 161 -9.51 9.36 -1.05
CA VAL A 161 -8.68 8.93 -2.18
C VAL A 161 -9.16 9.55 -3.49
N GLU A 162 -10.48 9.54 -3.73
CA GLU A 162 -11.08 10.10 -4.93
C GLU A 162 -10.91 11.62 -5.02
N ASP A 163 -11.11 12.34 -3.92
CA ASP A 163 -10.90 13.80 -3.87
C ASP A 163 -9.42 14.14 -4.13
N LEU A 164 -8.45 13.38 -3.59
CA LEU A 164 -7.01 13.57 -3.85
C LEU A 164 -6.61 13.28 -5.29
N LEU A 165 -7.17 12.23 -5.88
CA LEU A 165 -6.93 11.87 -7.28
C LEU A 165 -7.49 12.94 -8.21
N LEU A 166 -8.71 13.40 -7.92
CA LEU A 166 -9.35 14.47 -8.67
C LEU A 166 -8.53 15.76 -8.58
N ASP A 167 -8.14 16.17 -7.38
CA ASP A 167 -7.32 17.37 -7.13
C ASP A 167 -5.99 17.32 -7.91
N HIS A 168 -5.28 16.18 -7.85
CA HIS A 168 -4.03 15.99 -8.59
C HIS A 168 -4.21 16.18 -10.09
N ILE A 169 -5.31 15.66 -10.63
CA ILE A 169 -5.55 15.67 -12.08
C ILE A 169 -6.12 17.03 -12.51
N THR A 170 -7.06 17.63 -11.79
CA THR A 170 -7.65 18.92 -12.17
C THR A 170 -6.67 20.07 -11.99
N ASN A 171 -5.98 20.15 -10.84
CA ASN A 171 -5.00 21.22 -10.62
C ASN A 171 -3.73 21.00 -11.45
N GLY A 172 -3.43 19.76 -11.86
CA GLY A 172 -2.36 19.46 -12.81
C GLY A 172 -2.71 19.78 -14.27
N LEU A 173 -3.99 20.00 -14.58
CA LEU A 173 -4.49 20.32 -15.93
C LEU A 173 -4.72 21.82 -16.15
N ASP A 174 -5.04 22.59 -15.10
CA ASP A 174 -5.38 24.02 -15.21
C ASP A 174 -4.18 24.99 -15.13
N THR A 175 -2.97 24.53 -14.80
CA THR A 175 -1.85 25.46 -14.58
C THR A 175 -1.21 26.04 -15.83
N ASP A 176 -1.52 25.57 -17.04
CA ASP A 176 -1.01 26.21 -18.26
C ASP A 176 -2.00 26.01 -19.42
N GLY A 177 -2.66 27.10 -19.84
CA GLY A 177 -3.49 27.10 -21.03
C GLY A 177 -2.74 26.59 -22.26
N GLY A 178 -3.31 25.59 -22.93
CA GLY A 178 -2.87 25.14 -24.25
C GLY A 178 -1.71 24.14 -24.25
N THR A 179 -2.04 22.89 -24.59
CA THR A 179 -1.25 21.90 -25.35
C THR A 179 0.20 21.52 -24.93
N ALA A 180 0.86 22.25 -24.04
CA ALA A 180 2.27 22.06 -23.70
C ALA A 180 2.50 20.95 -22.66
N ASN A 181 1.57 20.75 -21.71
CA ASN A 181 1.74 19.79 -20.61
C ASN A 181 1.14 18.39 -20.87
N LEU A 182 0.35 18.20 -21.94
CA LEU A 182 -0.06 16.86 -22.40
C LEU A 182 1.16 15.95 -22.69
N LYS A 183 2.34 16.55 -22.93
CA LYS A 183 3.59 15.80 -23.15
C LYS A 183 4.26 15.29 -21.87
N LYS A 184 4.05 15.94 -20.71
CA LYS A 184 4.64 15.48 -19.42
C LYS A 184 3.75 14.50 -18.67
N ASN A 185 2.43 14.54 -18.88
CA ASN A 185 1.47 13.65 -18.22
C ASN A 185 1.04 12.45 -19.11
N ARG A 186 1.97 11.92 -19.93
CA ARG A 186 1.77 10.70 -20.76
C ARG A 186 1.44 9.43 -19.95
N THR A 187 1.44 9.55 -18.64
CA THR A 187 1.32 8.49 -17.64
C THR A 187 -0.14 8.10 -17.38
N ILE A 188 -1.11 8.95 -17.72
CA ILE A 188 -2.54 8.73 -17.45
C ILE A 188 -3.31 8.64 -18.78
N ALA A 189 -4.12 7.59 -18.94
CA ALA A 189 -4.92 7.37 -20.15
C ALA A 189 -5.89 8.54 -20.41
N PRO A 190 -5.97 9.10 -21.64
CA PRO A 190 -6.91 10.18 -21.97
C PRO A 190 -8.37 9.84 -21.65
N GLU A 191 -8.76 8.59 -21.82
CA GLU A 191 -10.09 8.06 -21.49
C GLU A 191 -10.39 8.20 -20.00
N PHE A 192 -9.39 7.94 -19.14
CA PHE A 192 -9.52 8.13 -17.70
C PHE A 192 -9.62 9.61 -17.33
N VAL A 193 -8.83 10.48 -17.97
CA VAL A 193 -8.96 11.92 -17.79
C VAL A 193 -10.35 12.41 -18.19
N ASN A 194 -10.92 11.88 -19.28
CA ASN A 194 -12.27 12.21 -19.71
C ASN A 194 -13.33 11.69 -18.72
N LEU A 195 -13.19 10.45 -18.23
CA LEU A 195 -14.05 9.90 -17.17
C LEU A 195 -14.06 10.82 -15.94
N LEU A 196 -12.90 11.27 -15.49
CA LEU A 196 -12.79 12.19 -14.34
C LEU A 196 -13.42 13.55 -14.60
N LYS A 197 -13.28 14.10 -15.82
CA LYS A 197 -13.94 15.35 -16.21
C LYS A 197 -15.46 15.21 -16.18
N THR A 198 -16.00 14.10 -16.70
CA THR A 198 -17.44 13.79 -16.64
C THR A 198 -17.91 13.73 -15.20
N ILE A 199 -17.22 12.96 -14.35
CA ILE A 199 -17.53 12.81 -12.92
C ILE A 199 -17.49 14.17 -12.19
N ASN A 200 -16.51 15.03 -12.50
CA ASN A 200 -16.39 16.36 -11.88
C ASN A 200 -17.54 17.30 -12.28
N ASN A 201 -18.01 17.21 -13.52
CA ASN A 201 -19.16 18.00 -13.99
C ASN A 201 -20.46 17.54 -13.31
N GLU A 202 -20.66 16.24 -13.13
CA GLU A 202 -21.81 15.69 -12.40
C GLU A 202 -21.82 16.16 -10.93
N LYS A 203 -20.65 16.21 -10.27
CA LYS A 203 -20.49 16.75 -8.91
C LYS A 203 -20.96 18.21 -8.80
N LYS A 204 -20.70 19.04 -9.81
CA LYS A 204 -21.16 20.46 -9.85
C LYS A 204 -22.67 20.58 -9.98
N ASN A 205 -23.34 19.59 -10.56
CA ASN A 205 -24.79 19.59 -10.78
C ASN A 205 -25.60 19.02 -9.60
N GLY A 206 -24.96 18.78 -8.44
CA GLY A 206 -25.64 18.27 -7.24
C GLY A 206 -25.95 16.77 -7.26
N GLN A 207 -25.45 16.04 -8.27
CA GLN A 207 -25.55 14.59 -8.35
C GLN A 207 -24.41 13.91 -7.57
N ARG A 208 -24.66 12.64 -7.19
CA ARG A 208 -23.91 11.84 -6.21
C ARG A 208 -22.38 12.01 -6.30
N ARG A 209 -21.73 12.02 -5.13
CA ARG A 209 -20.27 12.11 -4.98
C ARG A 209 -19.60 11.01 -5.82
N THR A 210 -18.51 11.37 -6.49
CA THR A 210 -17.66 10.57 -7.38
C THR A 210 -17.70 9.05 -7.12
N GLU A 211 -18.12 8.26 -8.11
CA GLU A 211 -17.99 6.80 -8.10
C GLU A 211 -16.81 6.39 -8.99
N ILE A 212 -15.61 6.94 -8.73
CA ILE A 212 -14.41 6.57 -9.52
C ILE A 212 -14.10 5.11 -9.25
N PHE A 213 -14.00 4.75 -7.98
CA PHE A 213 -13.90 3.38 -7.52
C PHE A 213 -15.28 2.89 -7.09
N ASN A 214 -15.62 1.64 -7.42
CA ASN A 214 -16.88 1.02 -7.01
C ASN A 214 -16.67 -0.29 -6.25
N TYR A 215 -15.42 -0.68 -6.03
CA TYR A 215 -15.04 -1.92 -5.37
C TYR A 215 -13.77 -1.73 -4.54
N CYS A 216 -13.68 -2.42 -3.39
CA CYS A 216 -12.46 -2.47 -2.59
C CYS A 216 -12.21 -3.90 -2.08
N LEU A 217 -10.99 -4.40 -2.29
CA LEU A 217 -10.49 -5.60 -1.62
C LEU A 217 -9.58 -5.18 -0.47
N LEU A 218 -9.91 -5.64 0.74
CA LEU A 218 -9.10 -5.41 1.92
C LEU A 218 -8.24 -6.65 2.19
N ASN A 219 -7.00 -6.40 2.58
CA ASN A 219 -6.06 -7.43 2.99
C ASN A 219 -5.50 -7.07 4.36
N HIS A 220 -5.70 -7.94 5.37
CA HIS A 220 -5.14 -7.77 6.71
C HIS A 220 -3.99 -8.74 6.92
N TYR A 221 -2.80 -8.18 7.05
CA TYR A 221 -1.57 -8.87 7.40
C TYR A 221 -1.31 -8.66 8.90
N ARG A 222 -1.48 -9.69 9.73
CA ARG A 222 -1.33 -9.62 11.19
C ARG A 222 0.12 -9.56 11.65
N SER A 223 1.05 -10.00 10.80
CA SER A 223 2.49 -9.97 11.05
C SER A 223 3.27 -9.95 9.74
N GLY A 224 4.60 -9.83 9.85
CA GLY A 224 5.52 -10.00 8.73
C GLY A 224 5.55 -11.41 8.13
N GLU A 225 4.98 -12.42 8.79
CA GLU A 225 4.91 -13.80 8.26
C GLU A 225 3.80 -13.99 7.22
N GLU A 226 2.78 -13.14 7.28
CA GLU A 226 1.69 -13.09 6.32
C GLU A 226 2.12 -12.32 5.06
N TYR A 227 1.75 -12.85 3.89
CA TYR A 227 2.34 -12.44 2.62
C TYR A 227 1.40 -12.64 1.43
N MET A 228 1.83 -12.09 0.30
CA MET A 228 1.18 -12.25 -0.98
C MET A 228 2.25 -12.45 -2.06
N SER A 229 2.25 -13.64 -2.66
CA SER A 229 3.17 -13.96 -3.75
C SER A 229 2.98 -13.02 -4.94
N TYR A 230 3.99 -12.98 -5.81
CA TYR A 230 3.91 -12.26 -7.07
C TYR A 230 2.66 -12.65 -7.87
N HIS A 231 1.87 -11.64 -8.22
CA HIS A 231 0.63 -11.75 -8.98
C HIS A 231 0.40 -10.46 -9.78
N THR A 232 -0.57 -10.50 -10.69
CA THR A 232 -1.20 -9.33 -11.30
C THR A 232 -2.61 -9.21 -10.74
N ASP A 233 -3.16 -8.01 -10.65
CA ASP A 233 -4.59 -7.87 -10.36
C ASP A 233 -5.42 -8.37 -11.56
N ASP A 234 -6.54 -9.05 -11.31
CA ASP A 234 -7.33 -9.73 -12.35
C ASP A 234 -8.07 -8.73 -13.24
N GLU A 235 -7.53 -8.50 -14.44
CA GLU A 235 -7.97 -7.49 -15.41
C GLU A 235 -9.34 -7.73 -16.04
N SER A 236 -9.86 -8.97 -16.03
CA SER A 236 -11.03 -9.31 -16.86
C SER A 236 -12.30 -8.53 -16.51
N SER A 237 -12.36 -8.01 -15.28
CA SER A 237 -13.45 -7.19 -14.76
C SER A 237 -13.02 -5.77 -14.37
N LEU A 238 -11.73 -5.42 -14.48
CA LEU A 238 -11.25 -4.08 -14.20
C LEU A 238 -11.55 -3.15 -15.38
N ASP A 239 -11.85 -1.89 -15.07
CA ASP A 239 -11.84 -0.84 -16.08
C ASP A 239 -10.40 -0.65 -16.61
N PRO A 240 -10.16 -0.85 -17.92
CA PRO A 240 -8.82 -0.82 -18.50
C PRO A 240 -8.16 0.57 -18.50
N HIS A 241 -8.91 1.62 -18.17
CA HIS A 241 -8.42 2.98 -18.10
C HIS A 241 -8.27 3.47 -16.66
N SER A 242 -8.95 2.84 -15.70
CA SER A 242 -8.89 3.25 -14.30
C SER A 242 -7.60 2.78 -13.62
N PRO A 243 -6.96 3.62 -12.78
CA PRO A 243 -5.92 3.15 -11.89
C PRO A 243 -6.49 2.22 -10.83
N ILE A 244 -5.59 1.52 -10.15
CA ILE A 244 -5.83 0.83 -8.89
C ILE A 244 -5.22 1.69 -7.79
N ALA A 245 -5.99 1.97 -6.73
CA ALA A 245 -5.53 2.75 -5.59
C ALA A 245 -5.31 1.85 -4.37
N SER A 246 -4.06 1.74 -3.93
CA SER A 246 -3.65 0.93 -2.77
C SER A 246 -3.33 1.86 -1.58
N VAL A 247 -4.16 1.80 -0.54
CA VAL A 247 -3.92 2.50 0.74
C VAL A 247 -3.36 1.52 1.76
N SER A 248 -2.31 1.91 2.48
CA SER A 248 -1.72 1.13 3.56
C SER A 248 -1.94 1.80 4.91
N LEU A 249 -2.39 1.05 5.92
CA LEU A 249 -2.56 1.51 7.30
C LEU A 249 -1.87 0.52 8.25
N GLY A 250 -1.15 1.04 9.25
CA GLY A 250 -0.38 0.22 10.20
C GLY A 250 1.10 0.09 9.86
N VAL A 251 1.70 -1.05 10.18
CA VAL A 251 3.15 -1.22 10.06
C VAL A 251 3.59 -1.21 8.59
N ALA A 252 4.77 -0.62 8.34
CA ALA A 252 5.31 -0.57 7.00
C ALA A 252 5.64 -1.98 6.48
N ARG A 253 5.28 -2.24 5.22
CA ARG A 253 5.61 -3.48 4.51
C ARG A 253 6.16 -3.16 3.14
N ASN A 254 7.06 -4.02 2.66
CA ASN A 254 7.61 -3.89 1.32
C ASN A 254 6.60 -4.34 0.26
N PHE A 255 6.59 -3.63 -0.86
CA PHE A 255 5.86 -3.95 -2.07
C PHE A 255 6.89 -4.19 -3.19
N ASP A 256 7.06 -5.45 -3.56
CA ASP A 256 8.06 -5.88 -4.53
C ASP A 256 7.43 -5.96 -5.91
N ILE A 257 8.11 -5.41 -6.92
CA ILE A 257 7.66 -5.41 -8.32
C ILE A 257 8.68 -6.17 -9.16
N ARG A 258 8.20 -6.99 -10.10
CA ARG A 258 9.03 -7.67 -11.11
C ARG A 258 8.33 -7.75 -12.45
N GLN A 259 9.07 -8.00 -13.51
CA GLN A 259 8.48 -8.20 -14.84
C GLN A 259 7.59 -9.45 -14.87
N ARG A 260 6.43 -9.34 -15.52
CA ARG A 260 5.53 -10.46 -15.76
C ARG A 260 6.20 -11.49 -16.68
N LYS A 261 5.88 -12.77 -16.50
CA LYS A 261 6.42 -13.82 -17.38
C LYS A 261 5.83 -13.64 -18.79
N MET A 262 6.67 -13.47 -19.80
CA MET A 262 6.24 -13.55 -21.19
C MET A 262 6.15 -15.01 -21.64
N LYS A 263 5.21 -15.33 -22.52
CA LYS A 263 5.06 -16.69 -23.09
C LYS A 263 6.38 -17.09 -23.77
N GLY A 264 6.93 -18.25 -23.38
CA GLY A 264 8.21 -18.75 -23.90
C GLY A 264 9.48 -18.20 -23.22
N SER A 265 9.36 -17.34 -22.21
CA SER A 265 10.53 -16.91 -21.41
C SER A 265 10.85 -17.95 -20.33
N ASP A 266 12.00 -18.62 -20.45
CA ASP A 266 12.54 -19.49 -19.40
C ASP A 266 13.71 -18.78 -18.73
N GLY A 267 13.54 -18.43 -17.45
CA GLY A 267 14.55 -17.67 -16.71
C GLY A 267 14.08 -17.21 -15.34
N ARG A 268 15.05 -16.87 -14.50
CA ARG A 268 14.81 -16.26 -13.19
C ARG A 268 14.28 -14.84 -13.41
N ARG A 269 13.19 -14.48 -12.74
CA ARG A 269 12.58 -13.14 -12.78
C ARG A 269 12.98 -12.37 -11.52
N PRO A 270 14.06 -11.55 -11.55
CA PRO A 270 14.50 -10.82 -10.38
C PRO A 270 13.49 -9.72 -10.01
N ARG A 271 13.50 -9.32 -8.73
CA ARG A 271 12.81 -8.11 -8.28
C ARG A 271 13.44 -6.89 -8.96
N LEU A 272 12.63 -6.05 -9.58
CA LEU A 272 13.05 -4.82 -10.26
C LEU A 272 12.96 -3.61 -9.33
N ALA A 273 11.90 -3.53 -8.52
CA ALA A 273 11.69 -2.43 -7.59
C ALA A 273 11.14 -2.93 -6.25
N ARG A 274 11.35 -2.14 -5.21
CA ARG A 274 10.80 -2.32 -3.88
C ARG A 274 10.36 -0.98 -3.34
N ILE A 275 9.08 -0.88 -2.99
CA ILE A 275 8.48 0.32 -2.39
C ILE A 275 8.11 -0.04 -0.96
N SER A 276 8.65 0.68 0.03
CA SER A 276 8.17 0.56 1.42
C SER A 276 6.88 1.35 1.54
N LEU A 277 5.77 0.71 1.93
CA LEU A 277 4.46 1.34 2.11
C LEU A 277 4.10 1.37 3.59
N GLY A 278 4.09 2.57 4.16
CA GLY A 278 3.85 2.84 5.58
C GLY A 278 2.41 3.28 5.90
N ASP A 279 2.23 3.73 7.13
CA ASP A 279 0.93 4.14 7.68
C ASP A 279 0.40 5.41 6.99
N GLY A 280 -0.74 5.27 6.30
CA GLY A 280 -1.41 6.35 5.55
C GLY A 280 -0.87 6.57 4.14
N ASP A 281 0.00 5.70 3.63
CA ASP A 281 0.53 5.81 2.27
C ASP A 281 -0.52 5.38 1.24
N LEU A 282 -0.60 6.12 0.13
CA LEU A 282 -1.43 5.84 -1.05
C LEU A 282 -0.54 5.61 -2.27
N LEU A 283 -0.58 4.41 -2.82
CA LEU A 283 0.05 4.05 -4.09
C LEU A 283 -1.01 3.95 -5.18
N LEU A 284 -0.88 4.75 -6.23
CA LEU A 284 -1.66 4.64 -7.45
C LEU A 284 -0.86 3.83 -8.48
N MET A 285 -1.50 2.81 -9.03
CA MET A 285 -0.96 1.97 -10.10
C MET A 285 -1.83 2.17 -11.34
N PHE A 286 -1.33 2.85 -12.38
CA PHE A 286 -2.11 3.09 -13.59
C PHE A 286 -1.83 2.01 -14.65
N PRO A 287 -2.78 1.78 -15.59
CA PRO A 287 -2.52 0.98 -16.78
C PRO A 287 -1.28 1.47 -17.56
N PRO A 288 -0.51 0.58 -18.21
CA PRO A 288 -0.72 -0.86 -18.35
C PRO A 288 0.12 -1.69 -17.34
N MET A 289 0.26 -1.24 -16.07
CA MET A 289 1.14 -1.92 -15.11
C MET A 289 0.85 -3.42 -14.96
N GLN A 290 -0.43 -3.81 -14.87
CA GLN A 290 -0.84 -5.20 -14.63
C GLN A 290 -0.54 -6.11 -15.83
N ASP A 291 -0.48 -5.55 -17.04
CA ASP A 291 -0.09 -6.28 -18.25
C ASP A 291 1.41 -6.63 -18.24
N HIS A 292 2.24 -5.73 -17.70
CA HIS A 292 3.70 -5.80 -17.83
C HIS A 292 4.41 -6.31 -16.56
N TYR A 293 3.82 -6.17 -15.39
CA TYR A 293 4.48 -6.42 -14.10
C TYR A 293 3.62 -7.24 -13.15
N GLU A 294 4.30 -8.07 -12.37
CA GLU A 294 3.74 -8.71 -11.18
C GLU A 294 4.23 -7.98 -9.92
N HIS A 295 3.40 -8.00 -8.89
CA HIS A 295 3.73 -7.40 -7.60
C HIS A 295 3.46 -8.34 -6.42
N ALA A 296 4.14 -8.12 -5.30
CA ALA A 296 4.10 -8.98 -4.12
C ALA A 296 4.25 -8.19 -2.82
N VAL A 297 3.70 -8.74 -1.74
CA VAL A 297 4.03 -8.38 -0.37
C VAL A 297 4.86 -9.53 0.20
N PRO A 298 6.20 -9.40 0.33
CA PRO A 298 7.07 -10.52 0.70
C PRO A 298 6.98 -10.84 2.19
N ILE A 299 7.45 -12.03 2.59
CA ILE A 299 7.63 -12.38 4.01
C ILE A 299 8.75 -11.53 4.62
N GLU A 300 8.47 -10.93 5.77
CA GLU A 300 9.35 -10.02 6.50
C GLU A 300 9.34 -10.35 7.99
N LYS A 301 9.99 -11.45 8.39
CA LYS A 301 9.94 -12.02 9.76
C LYS A 301 10.28 -11.05 10.91
N ARG A 302 10.94 -9.93 10.61
CA ARG A 302 11.30 -8.90 11.62
C ARG A 302 10.22 -7.84 11.82
N VAL A 303 9.20 -7.80 10.96
CA VAL A 303 8.10 -6.83 11.09
C VAL A 303 7.11 -7.33 12.14
N VAL A 304 6.94 -6.53 13.19
CA VAL A 304 6.03 -6.77 14.30
C VAL A 304 4.88 -5.77 14.24
N GLY A 305 3.64 -6.27 14.29
CA GLY A 305 2.41 -5.49 14.17
C GLY A 305 1.69 -5.75 12.85
N ASP A 306 0.47 -5.23 12.74
CA ASP A 306 -0.42 -5.50 11.62
C ASP A 306 -0.46 -4.37 10.59
N ARG A 307 -0.78 -4.75 9.35
CA ARG A 307 -1.03 -3.85 8.22
C ARG A 307 -2.36 -4.21 7.58
N ILE A 308 -3.23 -3.22 7.42
CA ILE A 308 -4.41 -3.32 6.57
C ILE A 308 -4.12 -2.59 5.27
N ASN A 309 -4.36 -3.26 4.15
CA ASN A 309 -4.27 -2.68 2.82
C ASN A 309 -5.66 -2.63 2.19
N LEU A 310 -6.02 -1.46 1.67
CA LEU A 310 -7.26 -1.23 0.94
C LEU A 310 -6.92 -1.07 -0.54
N THR A 311 -7.38 -1.99 -1.39
CA THR A 311 -7.16 -1.91 -2.83
C THR A 311 -8.46 -1.52 -3.51
N PHE A 312 -8.62 -0.22 -3.79
CA PHE A 312 -9.76 0.33 -4.51
C PHE A 312 -9.62 0.13 -6.01
N ARG A 313 -10.71 -0.28 -6.65
CA ARG A 313 -10.80 -0.64 -8.06
C ARG A 313 -12.11 -0.13 -8.65
N ARG A 314 -12.11 0.07 -9.97
CA ARG A 314 -13.30 0.27 -10.77
C ARG A 314 -13.58 -1.02 -11.54
N ILE A 315 -14.68 -1.67 -11.21
CA ILE A 315 -15.16 -2.88 -11.84
C ILE A 315 -16.17 -2.51 -12.92
N VAL A 316 -15.99 -3.05 -14.11
CA VAL A 316 -16.97 -2.93 -15.21
C VAL A 316 -17.85 -4.18 -15.18
N THR A 317 -19.11 -4.02 -14.81
CA THR A 317 -20.12 -5.06 -14.96
C THR A 317 -20.43 -5.24 -16.43
N LYS A 318 -20.27 -6.47 -16.95
CA LYS A 318 -20.69 -6.83 -18.31
C LYS A 318 -22.20 -7.01 -18.39
#